data_AF-A0A914DSZ7-F1
#
_entry.id   AF-A0A914DSZ7-F1
#
_cell.length_a   1.000
_cell.length_b   1.000
_cell.length_c   1.000
_cell.angle_alpha   90.00
_cell.angle_beta   90.00
_cell.angle_gamma   90.00
#
_symmetry.space_group_name_H-M   'P 1'
#
loop_
_entity.id
_entity.type
_entity.pdbx_description
1 polymer ?
#
loop_
_entity_poly.entity_id
_entity_poly.type
_entity_poly.pdbx_seq_one_letter_code
_entity_poly.pdbx_strand_id
1 'polypeptide(L)'
;MGSHSFIRAHRPDSSKPEELPLYGNGGGWKPFGHQQAALDKGIVAYVECFCQLEAFIKKRFPSAMQILPYRMQKDKIIDMDSQYLVKMQFNSEERWTKAMKCLLLNLQRIIGIIVNLSPDSSSQS
;
A
#
# COMPACT_ATOMS: atom_id res chain seq x y z
N MET A 1 -1.54 -16.86 -6.26
CA MET A 1 -0.19 -16.25 -6.19
C MET A 1 0.21 -16.21 -4.73
N GLY A 2 1.31 -16.89 -4.37
CA GLY A 2 1.84 -16.96 -3.01
C GLY A 2 2.83 -15.83 -2.76
N SER A 3 4.03 -16.17 -2.26
CA SER A 3 5.14 -15.24 -1.96
C SER A 3 5.68 -14.41 -3.14
N HIS A 4 5.16 -14.60 -4.36
CA HIS A 4 5.60 -13.94 -5.60
C HIS A 4 4.47 -13.11 -6.22
N SER A 5 3.83 -12.26 -5.40
CA SER A 5 2.73 -11.40 -5.84
C SER A 5 3.26 -10.15 -6.59
N PHE A 6 2.43 -9.56 -7.45
CA PHE A 6 2.79 -8.37 -8.22
C PHE A 6 1.55 -7.53 -8.57
N ILE A 7 1.78 -6.27 -8.94
CA ILE A 7 0.76 -5.34 -9.44
C ILE A 7 0.91 -5.22 -10.96
N ARG A 8 -0.21 -5.24 -11.69
CA ARG A 8 -0.23 -4.89 -13.11
C ARG A 8 -0.61 -3.42 -13.26
N ALA A 9 0.35 -2.57 -13.56
CA ALA A 9 0.11 -1.15 -13.80
C ALA A 9 -0.24 -0.90 -15.28
N HIS A 10 -1.28 -0.11 -15.51
CA HIS A 10 -1.62 0.35 -16.85
C HIS A 10 -0.65 1.46 -17.27
N ARG A 11 -0.10 1.34 -18.47
CA ARG A 11 0.85 2.30 -19.03
C ARG A 11 0.22 3.02 -20.22
N PRO A 12 0.12 4.36 -20.21
CA PRO A 12 -0.49 5.11 -21.30
C PRO A 12 0.21 4.92 -22.66
N ASP A 13 1.51 4.62 -22.63
CA ASP A 13 2.40 4.48 -23.78
C ASP A 13 2.56 3.02 -24.27
N SER A 14 1.91 2.06 -23.62
CA SER A 14 2.06 0.62 -23.93
C SER A 14 0.73 -0.13 -23.89
N SER A 15 0.49 -0.95 -24.92
CA SER A 15 -0.66 -1.86 -24.96
C SER A 15 -0.55 -3.02 -23.95
N LYS A 16 0.65 -3.28 -23.41
CA LYS A 16 0.89 -4.29 -22.39
C LYS A 16 1.05 -3.64 -21.01
N PRO A 17 0.40 -4.18 -19.96
CA PRO A 17 0.59 -3.70 -18.60
C PRO A 17 2.02 -3.97 -18.12
N GLU A 18 2.54 -3.10 -17.25
CA GLU A 18 3.79 -3.35 -16.53
C GLU A 18 3.52 -4.25 -15.32
N GLU A 19 4.33 -5.30 -15.17
CA GLU A 19 4.30 -6.13 -13.95
C GLU A 19 5.30 -5.59 -12.93
N LEU A 20 4.78 -5.16 -11.79
CA LEU A 20 5.51 -4.55 -10.69
C LEU A 20 5.57 -5.53 -9.50
N PRO A 21 6.72 -6.18 -9.24
CA PRO A 21 6.81 -7.20 -8.20
C PRO A 21 6.65 -6.61 -6.80
N LEU A 22 5.97 -7.36 -5.92
CA LEU A 22 5.84 -7.07 -4.48
C LEU A 22 6.71 -8.01 -3.64
N TYR A 23 7.75 -8.58 -4.23
CA TYR A 23 8.71 -9.46 -3.58
C TYR A 23 10.14 -9.07 -3.94
N GLY A 24 11.06 -9.28 -3.00
CA GLY A 24 12.49 -9.18 -3.23
C GLY A 24 13.12 -10.58 -3.37
N ASN A 25 14.28 -10.67 -4.01
CA ASN A 25 14.99 -11.94 -4.18
C ASN A 25 15.95 -12.18 -3.00
N GLY A 26 15.44 -12.68 -1.86
CA GLY A 26 16.14 -13.43 -0.79
C GLY A 26 17.50 -12.99 -0.23
N GLY A 27 18.09 -11.86 -0.64
CA GLY A 27 19.51 -11.55 -0.47
C GLY A 27 19.85 -10.48 0.56
N GLY A 28 18.95 -10.18 1.50
CA GLY A 28 19.12 -9.14 2.52
C GLY A 28 18.91 -7.71 2.00
N TRP A 29 19.09 -6.72 2.89
CA TRP A 29 18.92 -5.29 2.57
C TRP A 29 20.07 -4.80 1.66
N LYS A 30 19.79 -4.59 0.37
CA LYS A 30 20.75 -4.08 -0.63
C LYS A 30 20.20 -2.83 -1.34
N PRO A 31 20.47 -1.61 -0.86
CA PRO A 31 19.81 -0.39 -1.32
C PRO A 31 20.17 0.04 -2.76
N PHE A 32 21.07 -0.66 -3.46
CA PHE A 32 21.55 -0.29 -4.80
C PHE A 32 21.29 -1.34 -5.90
N GLY A 33 20.52 -2.40 -5.62
CA GLY A 33 20.24 -3.43 -6.62
C GLY A 33 19.06 -3.09 -7.56
N HIS A 34 19.13 -3.53 -8.82
CA HIS A 34 18.06 -3.40 -9.80
C HIS A 34 16.73 -4.00 -9.31
N GLN A 35 16.81 -5.07 -8.52
CA GLN A 35 15.63 -5.74 -7.96
C GLN A 35 14.92 -4.89 -6.91
N GLN A 36 15.66 -4.11 -6.12
CA GLN A 36 15.09 -3.16 -5.16
C GLN A 36 14.38 -2.01 -5.88
N ALA A 37 14.93 -1.55 -7.02
CA ALA A 37 14.23 -0.56 -7.84
C ALA A 37 12.88 -1.09 -8.36
N ALA A 38 12.80 -2.37 -8.73
CA ALA A 38 11.55 -2.99 -9.15
C ALA A 38 10.55 -3.15 -7.98
N LEU A 39 11.02 -3.59 -6.81
CA LEU A 39 10.21 -3.68 -5.59
C LEU A 39 9.69 -2.30 -5.16
N ASP A 40 10.52 -1.27 -5.21
CA ASP A 40 10.14 0.11 -4.88
C ASP A 40 9.00 0.59 -5.77
N LYS A 41 9.06 0.32 -7.08
CA LYS A 41 7.94 0.63 -7.99
C LYS A 41 6.68 -0.15 -7.62
N GLY A 42 6.81 -1.43 -7.25
CA GLY A 42 5.68 -2.24 -6.78
C GLY A 42 5.03 -1.71 -5.51
N ILE A 43 5.82 -1.37 -4.50
CA ILE A 43 5.33 -0.83 -3.24
C ILE A 43 4.68 0.54 -3.47
N VAL A 44 5.26 1.40 -4.30
CA VAL A 44 4.65 2.71 -4.64
C VAL A 44 3.30 2.50 -5.33
N ALA A 45 3.21 1.62 -6.32
CA ALA A 45 1.94 1.30 -6.97
C ALA A 45 0.91 0.71 -5.98
N TYR A 46 1.36 -0.10 -5.01
CA TYR A 46 0.49 -0.62 -3.95
C TYR A 46 -0.09 0.50 -3.09
N VAL A 47 0.73 1.47 -2.68
CA VAL A 47 0.27 2.62 -1.89
C VAL A 47 -0.67 3.49 -2.72
N GLU A 48 -0.43 3.66 -4.01
CA GLU A 48 -1.37 4.35 -4.90
C GLU A 48 -2.72 3.64 -4.98
N CYS A 49 -2.74 2.31 -5.12
CA CYS A 49 -3.97 1.52 -5.06
C CYS A 49 -4.68 1.70 -3.71
N PHE A 50 -3.93 1.76 -2.61
CA PHE A 50 -4.51 2.01 -1.30
C PHE A 50 -5.14 3.40 -1.23
N CYS A 51 -4.46 4.45 -1.67
CA CYS A 51 -5.01 5.81 -1.69
C CYS A 51 -6.30 5.89 -2.52
N GLN A 52 -6.41 5.11 -3.60
CA GLN A 52 -7.65 5.00 -4.38
C GLN A 52 -8.78 4.32 -3.57
N LEU A 53 -8.46 3.23 -2.86
CA LEU A 53 -9.39 2.56 -1.96
C LEU A 53 -9.85 3.49 -0.83
N GLU A 54 -8.93 4.25 -0.25
CA GLU A 54 -9.19 5.26 0.76
C GLU A 54 -10.18 6.32 0.23
N ALA A 55 -9.91 6.87 -0.96
CA ALA A 55 -10.79 7.84 -1.60
C ALA A 55 -12.20 7.27 -1.87
N PHE A 56 -12.29 6.02 -2.32
CA PHE A 56 -13.56 5.33 -2.55
C PHE A 56 -14.37 5.18 -1.26
N ILE A 57 -13.74 4.67 -0.19
CA ILE A 57 -14.40 4.48 1.12
C ILE A 57 -14.81 5.84 1.68
N LYS A 58 -13.97 6.87 1.59
CA LYS A 58 -14.30 8.23 2.03
C LYS A 58 -15.53 8.79 1.34
N LYS A 59 -15.67 8.55 0.03
CA LYS A 59 -16.81 9.01 -0.76
C LYS A 59 -18.10 8.27 -0.40
N ARG A 60 -18.02 6.95 -0.15
CA ARG A 60 -19.19 6.11 0.08
C ARG A 60 -19.64 6.08 1.55
N PHE A 61 -18.68 6.16 2.47
CA PHE A 61 -18.88 6.02 3.92
C PHE A 61 -18.04 7.07 4.68
N PRO A 62 -18.38 8.37 4.59
CA PRO A 62 -17.55 9.46 5.14
C PRO A 62 -17.23 9.31 6.63
N SER A 63 -18.18 8.79 7.43
CA SER A 63 -18.02 8.59 8.87
C SER A 63 -17.03 7.48 9.23
N ALA A 64 -16.77 6.53 8.32
CA ALA A 64 -15.85 5.41 8.57
C ALA A 64 -14.37 5.79 8.42
N MET A 65 -14.06 6.92 7.79
CA MET A 65 -12.69 7.35 7.46
C MET A 65 -11.93 7.97 8.63
N GLN A 66 -12.60 8.40 9.70
CA GLN A 66 -11.95 9.02 10.87
C GLN A 66 -11.02 8.05 11.64
N ILE A 67 -10.90 6.81 11.18
CA ILE A 67 -10.29 5.69 11.88
C ILE A 67 -8.87 5.37 11.34
N LEU A 68 -8.45 5.94 10.21
CA LEU A 68 -7.11 5.70 9.68
C LEU A 68 -6.03 6.45 10.50
N PRO A 69 -5.07 5.73 11.13
CA PRO A 69 -4.06 6.35 11.98
C PRO A 69 -3.00 7.12 11.21
N TYR A 70 -2.73 6.76 9.95
CA TYR A 70 -1.67 7.37 9.15
C TYR A 70 -2.22 7.86 7.83
N ARG A 71 -1.80 9.06 7.42
CA ARG A 71 -2.18 9.60 6.11
C ARG A 71 -1.21 9.09 5.06
N MET A 72 -1.73 8.58 3.94
CA MET A 72 -0.90 8.13 2.82
C MET A 72 -0.96 9.11 1.66
N GLN A 73 0.20 9.34 1.05
CA GLN A 73 0.35 10.30 -0.03
C GLN A 73 1.47 9.87 -0.98
N LYS A 74 1.11 9.44 -2.19
CA LYS A 74 2.05 8.98 -3.22
C LYS A 74 2.97 7.87 -2.68
N ASP A 75 4.25 8.18 -2.48
CA ASP A 75 5.29 7.28 -1.99
C ASP A 75 5.63 7.49 -0.50
N LYS A 76 4.73 8.14 0.25
CA LYS A 76 4.95 8.51 1.65
C LYS A 76 3.80 8.14 2.56
N ILE A 77 4.17 7.87 3.81
CA ILE A 77 3.24 7.73 4.93
C ILE A 77 3.57 8.82 5.95
N ILE A 78 2.55 9.57 6.36
CA ILE A 78 2.63 10.70 7.26
C ILE A 78 2.07 10.27 8.62
N ASP A 79 2.91 10.40 9.65
CA ASP A 79 2.62 10.10 11.04
C ASP A 79 2.94 11.35 11.86
N MET A 80 1.90 12.13 12.21
CA MET A 80 2.05 13.45 12.83
C MET A 80 3.00 14.35 12.02
N ASP A 81 4.15 14.73 12.58
CA ASP A 81 5.17 15.56 11.94
C ASP A 81 6.22 14.77 11.16
N SER A 82 6.16 13.43 11.21
CA SER A 82 7.11 12.54 10.55
C SER A 82 6.62 12.05 9.20
N GLN A 83 7.53 11.97 8.23
CA GLN A 83 7.29 11.39 6.92
C GLN A 83 8.21 10.19 6.70
N TYR A 84 7.62 9.07 6.26
CA TYR A 84 8.34 7.85 5.94
C TYR A 84 8.15 7.50 4.46
N LEU A 85 9.26 7.36 3.74
CA LEU A 85 9.24 6.87 2.37
C LEU A 85 8.99 5.37 2.37
N VAL A 86 8.14 4.91 1.45
CA VAL A 86 7.89 3.47 1.24
C VAL A 86 8.94 2.83 0.33
N LYS A 87 9.74 3.66 -0.34
CA LYS A 87 10.91 3.25 -1.12
C LYS A 87 12.04 2.83 -0.19
N MET A 88 12.69 1.74 -0.54
CA MET A 88 13.82 1.16 0.13
C MET A 88 15.12 1.86 -0.28
N GLN A 89 15.24 2.28 -1.54
CA GLN A 89 16.41 3.00 -2.02
C GLN A 89 16.62 4.32 -1.29
N PHE A 90 17.87 4.61 -0.93
CA PHE A 90 18.27 5.82 -0.19
C PHE A 90 17.51 6.02 1.14
N ASN A 91 17.01 4.94 1.74
CA ASN A 91 16.29 4.94 3.01
C ASN A 91 17.05 4.07 4.03
N SER A 92 16.83 4.32 5.33
CA SER A 92 17.32 3.39 6.35
C SER A 92 16.34 2.23 6.51
N GLU A 93 16.87 1.05 6.85
CA GLU A 93 16.05 -0.13 7.12
C GLU A 93 15.02 0.15 8.22
N GLU A 94 15.40 0.86 9.28
CA GLU A 94 14.51 1.28 10.36
C GLU A 94 13.34 2.13 9.86
N ARG A 95 13.62 3.17 9.07
CA ARG A 95 12.58 4.09 8.56
C ARG A 95 11.67 3.41 7.56
N TRP A 96 12.21 2.56 6.70
CA TRP A 96 11.42 1.77 5.76
C TRP A 96 10.54 0.74 6.49
N THR A 97 11.09 0.04 7.49
CA THR A 97 10.33 -0.90 8.32
C THR A 97 9.20 -0.20 9.06
N LYS A 98 9.47 1.00 9.59
CA LYS A 98 8.43 1.86 10.19
C LYS A 98 7.34 2.23 9.17
N ALA A 99 7.71 2.57 7.93
CA ALA A 99 6.76 2.80 6.85
C ALA A 99 5.88 1.56 6.60
N MET A 100 6.48 0.38 6.45
CA MET A 100 5.75 -0.88 6.24
C MET A 100 4.81 -1.20 7.40
N LYS A 101 5.24 -0.95 8.64
CA LYS A 101 4.39 -1.11 9.83
C LYS A 101 3.17 -0.18 9.77
N CYS A 102 3.36 1.10 9.44
CA CYS A 102 2.27 2.06 9.30
C CYS A 102 1.29 1.67 8.17
N LEU A 103 1.81 1.19 7.04
CA LEU A 103 0.99 0.69 5.92
C LEU A 103 0.11 -0.49 6.35
N LEU A 104 0.67 -1.47 7.06
CA LEU A 104 -0.07 -2.64 7.55
C LEU A 104 -1.13 -2.26 8.60
N LEU A 105 -0.84 -1.30 9.48
CA LEU A 105 -1.82 -0.79 10.44
C LEU A 105 -3.00 -0.12 9.74
N ASN A 106 -2.74 0.69 8.70
CA ASN A 106 -3.80 1.25 7.87
C ASN A 106 -4.62 0.15 7.19
N LEU A 107 -3.98 -0.88 6.64
CA LEU A 107 -4.66 -2.01 6.00
C LEU A 107 -5.57 -2.76 6.99
N GLN A 108 -5.08 -3.04 8.20
CA GLN A 108 -5.88 -3.66 9.26
C GLN A 108 -7.13 -2.85 9.57
N ARG A 109 -7.01 -1.51 9.64
CA ARG A 109 -8.14 -0.62 9.88
C ARG A 109 -9.15 -0.63 8.73
N ILE A 110 -8.67 -0.61 7.48
CA ILE A 110 -9.56 -0.72 6.30
C ILE A 110 -10.31 -2.05 6.30
N ILE A 111 -9.66 -3.16 6.62
CA ILE A 111 -10.33 -4.47 6.72
C ILE A 111 -11.43 -4.40 7.78
N GLY A 112 -11.14 -3.85 8.97
CA GLY A 112 -12.13 -3.68 10.03
C GLY A 112 -13.31 -2.79 9.60
N ILE A 113 -13.03 -1.69 8.88
CA ILE A 113 -14.08 -0.82 8.31
C ILE A 113 -14.95 -1.63 7.34
N ILE A 114 -14.36 -2.30 6.35
CA ILE A 114 -15.09 -3.05 5.32
C ILE A 114 -15.95 -4.16 5.94
N VAL A 115 -15.41 -4.90 6.91
CA VAL A 115 -16.16 -5.97 7.60
C VAL A 115 -17.39 -5.41 8.32
N ASN A 116 -17.26 -4.27 9.00
CA ASN A 116 -18.40 -3.62 9.68
C ASN A 116 -19.36 -2.91 8.72
N LEU A 117 -18.92 -2.60 7.49
CA LEU A 117 -19.76 -2.01 6.45
C LEU A 117 -20.52 -3.05 5.64
N SER A 118 -20.11 -4.31 5.66
CA SER A 118 -20.89 -5.40 5.06
C SER A 118 -22.06 -5.67 5.99
N PRO A 119 -23.30 -5.29 5.63
CA PRO A 119 -24.44 -5.72 6.41
C PRO A 119 -24.49 -7.25 6.36
N ASP A 120 -24.85 -7.88 7.48
CA ASP A 120 -25.09 -9.32 7.56
C ASP A 120 -25.95 -9.73 6.36
N SER A 121 -25.39 -10.55 5.46
CA SER A 121 -26.11 -11.15 4.33
C SER A 121 -27.06 -12.27 4.80
N SER A 122 -27.66 -12.10 5.98
CA SER A 122 -28.51 -13.06 6.70
C SER A 122 -29.78 -12.40 7.26
N SER A 123 -30.21 -11.25 6.74
CA SER A 123 -31.46 -10.60 7.19
C SER A 123 -32.28 -9.95 6.06
N GLN A 124 -32.37 -10.60 4.89
CA GLN A 124 -33.46 -10.45 3.91
C GLN A 124 -33.45 -11.79 3.15
N SER A 125 -34.43 -12.69 3.16
CA SER A 125 -35.88 -12.64 3.40
C SER A 125 -36.38 -14.06 3.67
#